data_AF-A0A8H2XMR4-F1
#
_entry.id   AF-A0A8H2XMR4-F1
#
_cell.length_a   1.000
_cell.length_b   1.000
_cell.length_c   1.000
_cell.angle_alpha   90.00
_cell.angle_beta   90.00
_cell.angle_gamma   90.00
#
_symmetry.space_group_name_H-M   'P 1'
#
loop_
_entity.id
_entity.type
_entity.pdbx_description
1 polymer ?
#
loop_
_entity_poly.entity_id
_entity_poly.type
_entity_poly.pdbx_seq_one_letter_code
_entity_poly.pdbx_strand_id
1 'polypeptide(L)'
;MSNYQGSSIQANRGYNWDGFRQQALNVADSIDKQYGIPARNKIVAVGSVYPFTTTLAVTFGALSFFPVITFLTFSFFTLFIFLLSGLATALVLAGIVILGACIILLSVLSFALGFAFFFSISGLIVYLAYRLAFHVQANEGGGVGAWVEETLLRLKLVDINEVRETLASKGEKKYPDGKVE
;
A
#
# COMPACT_ATOMS: atom_id res chain seq x y z
N MET A 1 -54.39 8.72 -9.54
CA MET A 1 -53.39 8.33 -10.56
C MET A 1 -52.18 9.23 -10.38
N SER A 2 -51.17 8.73 -9.69
CA SER A 2 -49.96 9.45 -9.29
C SER A 2 -48.91 9.33 -10.41
N ASN A 3 -48.56 10.46 -11.03
CA ASN A 3 -47.46 10.54 -11.98
C ASN A 3 -46.14 10.40 -11.21
N TYR A 4 -45.53 9.23 -11.29
CA TYR A 4 -44.15 9.00 -10.88
C TYR A 4 -43.23 9.65 -11.91
N GLN A 5 -42.79 10.87 -11.62
CA GLN A 5 -41.64 11.49 -12.27
C GLN A 5 -40.40 10.77 -11.73
N GLY A 6 -40.00 9.71 -12.42
CA GLY A 6 -38.76 9.00 -12.14
C GLY A 6 -37.58 9.95 -12.35
N SER A 7 -37.04 10.47 -11.25
CA SER A 7 -35.75 11.14 -11.21
C SER A 7 -34.68 10.11 -11.56
N SER A 8 -34.33 10.00 -12.84
CA SER A 8 -33.13 9.32 -13.28
C SER A 8 -31.93 10.11 -12.79
N ILE A 9 -31.52 9.86 -11.55
CA ILE A 9 -30.17 10.17 -11.06
C ILE A 9 -29.23 9.23 -11.81
N GLN A 10 -28.98 9.57 -13.08
CA GLN A 10 -27.90 8.99 -13.84
C GLN A 10 -26.61 9.47 -13.18
N ALA A 11 -25.93 8.52 -12.56
CA ALA A 11 -24.58 8.64 -12.04
C ALA A 11 -23.60 8.91 -13.18
N ASN A 12 -23.59 10.13 -13.69
CA ASN A 12 -22.56 10.61 -14.60
C ASN A 12 -21.37 11.09 -13.75
N ARG A 13 -20.48 10.15 -13.39
CA ARG A 13 -19.11 10.46 -12.90
C ARG A 13 -18.19 10.95 -14.02
N GLY A 14 -18.72 11.39 -15.15
CA GLY A 14 -17.99 12.21 -16.11
C GLY A 14 -17.89 13.62 -15.53
N TYR A 15 -16.67 14.14 -15.40
CA TYR A 15 -16.43 15.55 -15.12
C TYR A 15 -17.36 16.40 -16.02
N ASN A 16 -18.24 17.20 -15.40
CA ASN A 16 -19.20 18.04 -16.10
C ASN A 16 -18.50 19.26 -16.73
N TRP A 17 -17.67 18.98 -17.74
CA TRP A 17 -16.88 19.95 -18.47
C TRP A 17 -17.77 20.99 -19.17
N ASP A 18 -18.95 20.59 -19.61
CA ASP A 18 -19.92 21.47 -20.26
C ASP A 18 -20.48 22.51 -19.28
N GLY A 19 -20.82 22.08 -18.06
CA GLY A 19 -21.25 22.97 -16.99
C GLY A 19 -20.15 23.96 -16.59
N PHE A 20 -18.91 23.48 -16.39
CA PHE A 20 -17.77 24.36 -16.07
C PHE A 20 -17.49 25.37 -17.19
N ARG A 21 -17.53 24.91 -18.46
CA ARG A 21 -17.30 25.76 -19.63
C ARG A 21 -18.39 26.83 -19.76
N GLN A 22 -19.65 26.48 -19.60
CA GLN A 22 -20.75 27.46 -19.62
C GLN A 22 -20.61 28.47 -18.47
N GLN A 23 -20.21 28.02 -17.29
CA GLN A 23 -19.99 28.89 -16.14
C GLN A 23 -18.81 29.85 -16.37
N ALA A 24 -17.70 29.35 -16.94
CA ALA A 24 -16.55 30.18 -17.32
C ALA A 24 -16.92 31.22 -18.39
N LEU A 25 -17.72 30.84 -19.40
CA LEU A 25 -18.19 31.76 -20.43
C LEU A 25 -19.13 32.84 -19.86
N ASN A 26 -20.08 32.44 -19.01
CA ASN A 26 -21.00 33.39 -18.36
C ASN A 26 -20.25 34.39 -17.46
N VAL A 27 -19.23 33.91 -16.74
CA VAL A 27 -18.37 34.78 -15.92
C VAL A 27 -17.56 35.71 -16.82
N ALA A 28 -16.96 35.21 -17.91
CA ALA A 28 -16.24 36.03 -18.87
C ALA A 28 -17.12 37.13 -19.48
N ASP A 29 -18.33 36.79 -19.93
CA ASP A 29 -19.30 37.74 -20.47
C ASP A 29 -19.74 38.79 -19.43
N SER A 30 -19.90 38.38 -18.17
CA SER A 30 -20.24 39.31 -17.09
C SER A 30 -19.11 40.30 -16.80
N ILE A 31 -17.87 39.83 -16.83
CA ILE A 31 -16.67 40.65 -16.60
C ILE A 31 -16.47 41.60 -17.77
N ASP A 32 -16.66 41.13 -19.01
CA ASP A 32 -16.50 41.97 -20.19
C ASP A 32 -17.54 43.10 -20.21
N LYS A 33 -18.80 42.80 -19.87
CA LYS A 33 -19.84 43.83 -19.75
C LYS A 33 -19.57 44.82 -18.61
N GLN A 34 -19.08 44.36 -17.46
CA GLN A 34 -18.87 45.23 -16.29
C GLN A 34 -17.58 46.05 -16.36
N TYR A 35 -16.52 45.53 -16.97
CA TYR A 35 -15.19 46.14 -16.95
C TYR A 35 -14.63 46.38 -18.34
N GLY A 36 -14.76 45.42 -19.26
CA GLY A 36 -14.17 45.49 -20.60
C GLY A 36 -14.76 46.60 -21.47
N ILE A 37 -16.08 46.57 -21.68
CA ILE A 37 -16.81 47.57 -22.48
C ILE A 37 -16.64 49.00 -21.92
N PRO A 38 -16.86 49.28 -20.62
CA PRO A 38 -16.71 50.65 -20.11
C PRO A 38 -15.25 51.13 -20.13
N ALA A 39 -14.27 50.27 -19.87
CA ALA A 39 -12.86 50.65 -19.97
C ALA A 39 -12.48 51.01 -21.41
N ARG A 40 -12.89 50.19 -22.39
CA ARG A 40 -12.65 50.46 -23.81
C ARG A 40 -13.26 51.78 -24.26
N ASN A 41 -14.50 52.05 -23.87
CA ASN A 41 -15.18 53.30 -24.21
C ASN A 41 -14.47 54.52 -23.61
N LYS A 42 -13.97 54.42 -22.37
CA LYS A 42 -13.18 55.48 -21.74
C LYS A 42 -11.83 55.70 -22.44
N ILE A 43 -11.13 54.63 -22.81
CA ILE A 43 -9.84 54.75 -23.52
C ILE A 43 -10.04 55.40 -24.89
N VAL A 44 -11.09 55.04 -25.63
CA VAL A 44 -11.41 55.66 -26.92
C VAL A 44 -11.77 57.14 -26.75
N ALA A 45 -12.59 57.50 -25.76
CA ALA A 45 -12.98 58.87 -25.50
C ALA A 45 -11.80 59.76 -25.06
N VAL A 46 -10.88 59.24 -24.24
CA VAL A 46 -9.67 59.97 -23.83
C VAL A 46 -8.65 60.02 -24.98
N GLY A 47 -8.56 58.95 -25.77
CA GLY A 47 -7.70 58.87 -26.95
C GLY A 47 -8.05 59.87 -28.04
N SER A 48 -9.33 60.24 -28.21
CA SER A 48 -9.73 61.29 -29.14
C SER A 48 -9.31 62.69 -28.70
N VAL A 49 -9.13 62.93 -27.40
CA VAL A 49 -8.74 64.24 -26.86
C VAL A 49 -7.22 64.36 -26.75
N TYR A 50 -6.53 63.30 -26.30
CA TYR A 50 -5.08 63.25 -26.11
C TYR A 50 -4.48 61.99 -26.73
N PRO A 51 -4.34 61.93 -28.08
CA PRO A 51 -3.97 60.71 -28.79
C PRO A 51 -2.55 60.23 -28.45
N PHE A 52 -1.59 61.15 -28.33
CA PHE A 52 -0.19 60.79 -28.07
C PHE A 52 -0.01 60.20 -26.66
N THR A 53 -0.55 60.87 -25.64
CA THR A 53 -0.45 60.44 -24.24
C THR A 53 -1.18 59.12 -24.00
N THR A 54 -2.35 58.94 -24.62
CA THR A 54 -3.13 57.70 -24.51
C THR A 54 -2.42 56.52 -25.15
N THR A 55 -1.85 56.71 -26.35
CA THR A 55 -1.10 55.65 -27.04
C THR A 55 0.13 55.25 -26.22
N LEU A 56 0.88 56.23 -25.70
CA LEU A 56 2.04 55.98 -24.86
C LEU A 56 1.66 55.22 -23.58
N ALA A 57 0.62 55.65 -22.88
CA ALA A 57 0.13 54.98 -21.67
C ALA A 57 -0.33 53.54 -21.93
N VAL A 58 -1.04 53.29 -23.05
CA VAL A 58 -1.47 51.94 -23.44
C VAL A 58 -0.28 51.06 -23.80
N THR A 59 0.69 51.57 -24.56
CA THR A 59 1.89 50.79 -24.94
C THR A 59 2.75 50.45 -23.73
N PHE A 60 3.05 51.42 -22.85
CA PHE A 60 3.79 51.15 -21.62
C PHE A 60 3.00 50.27 -20.65
N GLY A 61 1.68 50.44 -20.57
CA GLY A 61 0.81 49.56 -19.79
C GLY A 61 0.86 48.12 -20.29
N ALA A 62 0.74 47.90 -21.60
CA ALA A 62 0.86 46.57 -22.20
C ALA A 62 2.25 45.96 -21.99
N LEU A 63 3.33 46.74 -22.16
CA LEU A 63 4.70 46.29 -21.92
C LEU A 63 4.96 45.96 -20.44
N SER A 64 4.31 46.67 -19.51
CA SER A 64 4.40 46.39 -18.07
C SER A 64 3.67 45.11 -17.66
N PHE A 65 2.72 44.63 -18.48
CA PHE A 65 1.97 43.41 -18.20
C PHE A 65 2.84 42.16 -18.33
N PHE A 66 3.79 42.16 -19.27
CA PHE A 66 4.72 41.06 -19.49
C PHE A 66 5.57 40.70 -18.25
N PRO A 67 6.30 41.63 -17.60
CA PRO A 67 7.06 41.32 -16.40
C PRO A 67 6.16 40.92 -15.22
N VAL A 68 4.94 41.46 -15.12
CA VAL A 68 3.99 41.08 -14.07
C VAL A 68 3.53 39.63 -14.22
N ILE A 69 3.10 39.22 -15.43
CA ILE A 69 2.72 37.82 -15.69
C ILE A 69 3.89 36.89 -15.46
N THR A 70 5.08 37.28 -15.93
CA THR A 70 6.29 36.46 -15.80
C THR A 70 6.63 36.24 -14.34
N PHE A 71 6.63 37.31 -13.53
CA PHE A 71 6.83 37.23 -12.09
C PHE A 71 5.79 36.33 -11.41
N LEU A 72 4.51 36.49 -11.74
CA LEU A 72 3.43 35.68 -11.18
C LEU A 72 3.64 34.20 -11.49
N THR A 73 3.98 33.89 -12.74
CA THR A 73 4.19 32.52 -13.23
C THR A 73 5.39 31.89 -12.54
N PHE A 74 6.52 32.60 -12.46
CA PHE A 74 7.70 32.14 -11.75
C PHE A 74 7.40 31.93 -10.25
N SER A 75 6.66 32.83 -9.61
CA SER A 75 6.30 32.70 -8.20
C SER A 75 5.46 31.45 -7.94
N PHE A 76 4.40 31.23 -8.73
CA PHE A 76 3.58 30.02 -8.63
C PHE A 76 4.39 28.75 -8.92
N PHE A 77 5.24 28.78 -9.95
CA PHE A 77 6.08 27.65 -10.31
C PHE A 77 7.09 27.31 -9.21
N THR A 78 7.73 28.31 -8.62
CA THR A 78 8.64 28.12 -7.48
C THR A 78 7.92 27.54 -6.27
N LEU A 79 6.76 28.07 -5.89
CA LEU A 79 5.94 27.52 -4.80
C LEU A 79 5.53 26.08 -5.08
N PHE A 80 5.14 25.77 -6.32
CA PHE A 80 4.78 24.43 -6.73
C PHE A 80 5.95 23.45 -6.61
N ILE A 81 7.16 23.85 -7.04
CA ILE A 81 8.37 23.03 -6.87
C ILE A 81 8.66 22.79 -5.39
N PHE A 82 8.58 23.83 -4.54
CA PHE A 82 8.82 23.68 -3.11
C PHE A 82 7.82 22.71 -2.46
N LEU A 83 6.54 22.80 -2.84
CA LEU A 83 5.50 21.89 -2.35
C LEU A 83 5.78 20.44 -2.80
N LEU A 84 6.08 20.22 -4.08
CA LEU A 84 6.39 18.88 -4.59
C LEU A 84 7.65 18.31 -3.96
N SER A 85 8.69 19.11 -3.82
CA SER A 85 9.94 18.71 -3.18
C SER A 85 9.71 18.36 -1.71
N GLY A 86 8.99 19.20 -0.96
CA GLY A 86 8.64 18.94 0.43
C GLY A 86 7.82 17.66 0.59
N LEU A 87 6.84 17.44 -0.28
CA LEU A 87 6.02 16.22 -0.28
C LEU A 87 6.87 14.97 -0.59
N ALA A 88 7.76 15.04 -1.58
CA ALA A 88 8.66 13.95 -1.93
C ALA A 88 9.60 13.61 -0.76
N THR A 89 10.21 14.61 -0.13
CA THR A 89 11.08 14.41 1.03
C THR A 89 10.32 13.83 2.22
N ALA A 90 9.12 14.32 2.51
CA ALA A 90 8.27 13.79 3.57
C ALA A 90 7.92 12.31 3.33
N LEU A 91 7.58 11.95 2.09
CA LEU A 91 7.23 10.58 1.72
C LEU A 91 8.43 9.62 1.82
N VAL A 92 9.61 10.07 1.39
CA VAL A 92 10.86 9.31 1.55
C VAL A 92 11.20 9.10 3.03
N LEU A 93 11.14 10.15 3.84
CA LEU A 93 11.41 10.06 5.28
C LEU A 93 10.41 9.14 5.99
N ALA A 94 9.11 9.27 5.69
CA ALA A 94 8.09 8.38 6.22
C ALA A 94 8.37 6.92 5.81
N GLY A 95 8.74 6.68 4.55
CA GLY A 95 9.12 5.36 4.06
C GLY A 95 10.31 4.76 4.82
N ILE A 96 11.36 5.55 5.06
CA ILE A 96 12.53 5.11 5.84
C ILE A 96 12.13 4.72 7.26
N VAL A 97 11.32 5.53 7.93
CA VAL A 97 10.87 5.26 9.31
C VAL A 97 10.03 3.98 9.37
N ILE A 98 9.10 3.80 8.45
CA ILE A 98 8.24 2.61 8.38
C ILE A 98 9.08 1.35 8.10
N LEU A 99 9.98 1.40 7.11
CA LEU A 99 10.87 0.29 6.80
C LEU A 99 11.80 -0.05 7.97
N GLY A 100 12.35 0.96 8.63
CA GLY A 100 13.16 0.78 9.84
C GLY A 100 12.39 0.09 10.96
N ALA A 101 11.16 0.54 11.23
CA ALA A 101 10.29 -0.09 12.21
C ALA A 101 9.95 -1.55 11.85
N CYS A 102 9.66 -1.83 10.57
CA CYS A 102 9.42 -3.19 10.09
C CYS A 102 10.63 -4.11 10.31
N ILE A 103 11.85 -3.63 10.04
CA ILE A 103 13.08 -4.41 10.26
C ILE A 103 13.26 -4.73 11.76
N ILE A 104 13.08 -3.74 12.62
CA ILE A 104 13.18 -3.94 14.08
C ILE A 104 12.15 -4.97 14.54
N LEU A 105 10.91 -4.84 14.11
CA LEU A 105 9.82 -5.73 14.52
C LEU A 105 10.06 -7.16 14.01
N LEU A 106 10.49 -7.32 12.75
CA LEU A 106 10.87 -8.62 12.19
C LEU A 106 12.05 -9.25 12.94
N SER A 107 13.04 -8.44 13.32
CA SER A 107 14.19 -8.91 14.10
C SER A 107 13.75 -9.45 15.47
N VAL A 108 12.95 -8.68 16.21
CA VAL A 108 12.41 -9.10 17.52
C VAL A 108 11.54 -10.35 17.38
N LEU A 109 10.69 -10.41 16.36
CA LEU A 109 9.82 -11.56 16.11
C LEU A 109 10.64 -12.81 15.76
N SER A 110 11.66 -12.67 14.91
CA SER A 110 12.55 -13.77 14.52
C SER A 110 13.35 -14.29 15.72
N PHE A 111 13.82 -13.38 16.57
CA PHE A 111 14.50 -13.72 17.81
C PHE A 111 13.58 -14.45 18.79
N ALA A 112 12.38 -13.93 19.04
CA ALA A 112 11.39 -14.56 19.90
C ALA A 112 11.00 -15.96 19.39
N LEU A 113 10.82 -16.10 18.07
CA LEU A 113 10.54 -17.38 17.43
C LEU A 113 11.71 -18.36 17.61
N GLY A 114 12.94 -17.90 17.41
CA GLY A 114 14.15 -18.70 17.66
C GLY A 114 14.25 -19.18 19.10
N PHE A 115 13.97 -18.31 20.07
CA PHE A 115 13.89 -18.67 21.48
C PHE A 115 12.78 -19.69 21.75
N ALA A 116 11.59 -19.50 21.20
CA ALA A 116 10.49 -20.43 21.35
C ALA A 116 10.83 -21.82 20.79
N PHE A 117 11.46 -21.89 19.60
CA PHE A 117 11.94 -23.14 19.03
C PHE A 117 13.02 -23.79 19.89
N PHE A 118 14.01 -23.01 20.34
CA PHE A 118 15.08 -23.52 21.19
C PHE A 118 14.54 -24.12 22.49
N PHE A 119 13.64 -23.42 23.19
CA PHE A 119 13.01 -23.93 24.40
C PHE A 119 12.12 -25.14 24.14
N SER A 120 11.37 -25.16 23.04
CA SER A 120 10.52 -26.30 22.67
C SER A 120 11.36 -27.55 22.40
N ILE A 121 12.42 -27.41 21.61
CA ILE A 121 13.34 -28.51 21.27
C ILE A 121 14.11 -28.95 22.52
N SER A 122 14.65 -28.01 23.30
CA SER A 122 15.37 -28.32 24.54
C SER A 122 14.46 -29.05 25.54
N GLY A 123 13.24 -28.57 25.75
CA GLY A 123 12.26 -29.24 26.61
C GLY A 123 11.91 -30.65 26.12
N LEU A 124 11.76 -30.84 24.81
CA LEU A 124 11.56 -32.15 24.21
C LEU A 124 12.76 -33.08 24.45
N ILE A 125 13.99 -32.60 24.23
CA ILE A 125 15.22 -33.38 24.47
C ILE A 125 15.34 -33.76 25.94
N VAL A 126 15.11 -32.82 26.86
CA VAL A 126 15.15 -33.08 28.31
C VAL A 126 14.09 -34.10 28.71
N TYR A 127 12.87 -33.99 28.19
CA TYR A 127 11.81 -34.97 28.43
C TYR A 127 12.20 -36.37 27.93
N LEU A 128 12.74 -36.46 26.71
CA LEU A 128 13.21 -37.73 26.14
C LEU A 128 14.35 -38.34 26.97
N ALA A 129 15.32 -37.52 27.41
CA ALA A 129 16.43 -37.94 28.25
C ALA A 129 15.97 -38.42 29.63
N TYR A 130 15.05 -37.69 30.27
CA TYR A 130 14.42 -38.10 31.53
C TYR A 130 13.71 -39.45 31.38
N ARG A 131 12.94 -39.63 30.30
CA ARG A 131 12.21 -40.87 30.03
C ARG A 131 13.16 -42.04 29.72
N LEU A 132 14.27 -41.79 29.04
CA LEU A 132 15.31 -42.78 28.81
C LEU A 132 15.93 -43.23 30.13
N ALA A 133 16.28 -42.28 31.01
CA ALA A 133 16.83 -42.59 32.33
C ALA A 133 15.87 -43.46 33.15
N PHE A 134 14.57 -43.18 33.10
CA PHE A 134 13.55 -44.01 33.76
C PHE A 134 13.55 -45.46 33.24
N HIS A 135 13.58 -45.66 31.92
CA HIS A 135 13.59 -47.00 31.31
C HIS A 135 14.90 -47.77 31.51
N VAL A 136 16.02 -47.09 31.73
CA VAL A 136 17.32 -47.73 31.99
C VAL A 136 17.48 -48.11 33.46
N GLN A 137 16.88 -47.35 34.39
CA GLN A 137 17.09 -47.53 35.82
C GLN A 137 16.01 -48.37 36.52
N ALA A 138 14.79 -48.43 35.96
CA ALA A 138 13.71 -49.26 36.49
C ALA A 138 13.82 -50.70 35.99
N ASN A 139 13.74 -51.70 36.89
CA ASN A 139 13.74 -53.13 36.54
C ASN A 139 12.57 -53.55 35.63
N GLU A 140 11.52 -52.72 35.53
CA GLU A 140 10.37 -52.92 34.64
C GLU A 140 10.49 -52.17 33.31
N GLY A 141 11.46 -51.25 33.19
CA GLY A 141 11.77 -50.55 31.96
C GLY A 141 12.51 -51.51 31.03
N GLY A 142 11.89 -51.91 29.92
CA GLY A 142 12.45 -52.85 28.94
C GLY A 142 13.71 -52.37 28.18
N GLY A 143 14.54 -51.54 28.83
CA GLY A 143 15.78 -50.99 28.30
C GLY A 143 15.57 -49.95 27.20
N VAL A 144 16.65 -49.66 26.48
CA VAL A 144 16.69 -48.63 25.42
C VAL A 144 15.73 -48.97 24.27
N GLY A 145 15.53 -50.27 23.97
CA GLY A 145 14.62 -50.72 22.91
C GLY A 145 13.16 -50.36 23.16
N ALA A 146 12.66 -50.62 24.38
CA ALA A 146 11.30 -50.26 24.77
C ALA A 146 11.08 -48.73 24.80
N TRP A 147 12.11 -47.96 25.14
CA TRP A 147 12.07 -46.49 25.07
C TRP A 147 11.96 -45.97 23.62
N VAL A 148 12.71 -46.55 22.67
CA VAL A 148 12.62 -46.17 21.25
C VAL A 148 11.22 -46.47 20.71
N GLU A 149 10.69 -47.65 21.01
CA GLU A 149 9.34 -48.04 20.60
C GLU A 149 8.29 -47.08 21.17
N GLU A 150 8.31 -46.83 22.49
CA GLU A 150 7.39 -45.88 23.13
C GLU A 150 7.50 -44.47 22.53
N THR A 151 8.71 -44.01 22.22
CA THR A 151 8.94 -42.68 21.65
C THR A 151 8.42 -42.57 20.22
N LEU A 152 8.65 -43.58 19.37
CA LEU A 152 8.15 -43.64 18.00
C LEU A 152 6.62 -43.70 17.94
N LEU A 153 6.01 -44.47 18.86
CA LEU A 153 4.56 -44.55 18.99
C LEU A 153 3.94 -43.22 19.44
N ARG A 154 4.52 -42.57 20.45
CA ARG A 154 4.01 -41.29 20.97
C ARG A 154 4.17 -40.12 19.99
N LEU A 155 5.23 -40.13 19.19
CA LEU A 155 5.46 -39.13 18.14
C LEU A 155 4.70 -39.44 16.84
N LYS A 156 3.96 -40.56 16.77
CA LYS A 156 3.28 -41.03 15.56
C LYS A 156 4.20 -41.10 14.34
N LEU A 157 5.50 -41.32 14.56
CA LEU A 157 6.49 -41.44 13.49
C LEU A 157 6.45 -42.81 12.80
N VAL A 158 5.79 -43.78 13.45
CA VAL A 158 5.53 -45.11 12.92
C VAL A 158 4.02 -45.34 13.00
N ASP A 159 3.39 -45.54 11.83
CA ASP A 159 2.00 -45.99 11.80
C ASP A 159 2.00 -47.50 12.08
N ILE A 160 1.56 -47.86 13.29
CA ILE A 160 1.53 -49.24 13.78
C ILE A 160 0.70 -50.13 12.83
N ASN A 161 -0.26 -49.54 12.12
CA ASN A 161 -1.09 -50.25 11.15
C ASN A 161 -0.27 -50.71 9.94
N GLU A 162 0.64 -49.87 9.43
CA GLU A 162 1.51 -50.20 8.28
C GLU A 162 2.54 -51.29 8.65
N VAL A 163 3.11 -51.21 9.85
CA VAL A 163 4.04 -52.24 10.37
C VAL A 163 3.29 -53.56 10.66
N ARG A 164 2.05 -53.49 11.14
CA ARG A 164 1.21 -54.67 11.37
C ARG A 164 0.78 -55.32 10.06
N GLU A 165 0.45 -54.55 9.02
CA GLU A 165 0.12 -55.08 7.69
C GLU A 165 1.33 -55.74 7.03
N THR A 166 2.51 -55.13 7.12
CA THR A 166 3.76 -55.69 6.57
C THR A 166 4.24 -56.94 7.32
N LEU A 167 4.05 -57.01 8.65
CA LEU A 167 4.35 -58.21 9.45
C LEU A 167 3.27 -59.30 9.34
N ALA A 168 2.00 -58.94 9.15
CA ALA A 168 0.93 -59.89 8.81
C ALA A 168 1.11 -60.45 7.39
N SER A 169 1.72 -59.68 6.49
CA SER A 169 2.15 -60.06 5.15
C SER A 169 3.46 -60.84 5.11
N LYS A 170 3.82 -61.56 6.20
CA LYS A 170 4.91 -62.55 6.18
C LYS A 170 4.49 -63.76 5.33
N GLY A 171 4.55 -63.53 4.03
CA GLY A 171 4.20 -64.40 2.91
C GLY A 171 4.48 -63.73 1.57
N GLU A 172 4.32 -62.41 1.43
CA GLU A 172 4.60 -61.70 0.18
C GLU A 172 5.16 -60.29 0.44
N LYS A 173 6.28 -59.96 -0.21
CA LYS A 173 6.85 -58.61 -0.22
C LYS A 173 6.08 -57.76 -1.23
N LYS A 174 5.26 -56.82 -0.79
CA LYS A 174 4.76 -55.75 -1.66
C LYS A 174 5.68 -54.53 -1.59
N TYR A 175 6.30 -54.21 -2.71
CA TYR A 175 6.99 -52.93 -2.91
C TYR A 175 5.96 -51.83 -3.22
N PRO A 176 6.27 -50.55 -2.91
CA PRO A 176 5.34 -49.42 -3.06
C PRO A 176 4.92 -49.09 -4.51
N ASP A 177 5.35 -49.90 -5.48
CA ASP A 177 5.05 -49.73 -6.91
C ASP A 177 4.03 -50.76 -7.45
N GLY A 178 3.31 -51.45 -6.54
CA GLY A 178 2.12 -52.24 -6.89
C GLY A 178 2.34 -53.49 -7.74
N LYS A 179 3.59 -53.90 -7.98
CA LYS A 179 3.90 -55.16 -8.70
C LYS A 179 4.25 -56.26 -7.71
N VAL A 180 3.58 -57.41 -7.87
CA VAL A 180 3.80 -58.68 -7.17
C VAL A 180 4.50 -59.65 -8.13
N GLU A 181 5.55 -60.32 -7.65
CA GLU A 181 6.02 -61.61 -8.20
C GLU A 181 5.32 -62.75 -7.46
#